data_AF-X1VTM7-F1
#
_entry.id   AF-X1VTM7-F1
#
_cell.length_a   1.000
_cell.length_b   1.000
_cell.length_c   1.000
_cell.angle_alpha   90.00
_cell.angle_beta   90.00
_cell.angle_gamma   90.00
#
_symmetry.space_group_name_H-M   'P 1'
#
loop_
_entity.id
_entity.type
_entity.pdbx_description
1 polymer ?
#
loop_
_entity_poly.entity_id
_entity_poly.type
_entity_poly.pdbx_seq_one_letter_code
_entity_poly.pdbx_strand_id
1 'polypeptide(L)'
;LVIQFVRTIPFELDESALIDGCTKFGIFYRIILPLCKPALVTVAIFSFYWRWQDFVQPVIYLSKPKLYTVAVALRLFADPTSVTNWGAMFAMASLSILPVMIVFFILQKYIVEGISTTGLKG
;
A
#
# COMPACT_ATOMS: atom_id res chain seq x y z
N LEU A 1 4.54 2.74 -10.60
CA LEU A 1 3.28 3.50 -10.42
C LEU A 1 3.52 5.00 -10.34
N VAL A 2 4.28 5.51 -9.34
CA VAL A 2 4.48 6.96 -9.15
C VAL A 2 5.03 7.68 -10.39
N ILE A 3 6.07 7.14 -11.04
CA ILE A 3 6.66 7.75 -12.26
C ILE A 3 5.62 7.90 -13.39
N GLN A 4 4.70 6.94 -13.54
CA GLN A 4 3.66 7.00 -14.58
C GLN A 4 2.66 8.11 -14.29
N PHE A 5 2.30 8.30 -13.02
CA PHE A 5 1.43 9.38 -12.60
C PHE A 5 2.08 10.75 -12.79
N VAL A 6 3.36 10.89 -12.41
CA VAL A 6 4.13 12.13 -12.62
C VAL A 6 4.21 12.50 -14.10
N ARG A 7 4.38 11.52 -15.00
CA ARG A 7 4.39 11.76 -16.46
C ARG A 7 3.05 12.24 -17.02
N THR A 8 1.96 12.10 -16.27
CA THR A 8 0.64 12.59 -16.68
C THR A 8 0.47 14.08 -16.37
N ILE A 9 1.30 14.64 -15.48
CA ILE A 9 1.27 16.06 -15.12
C ILE A 9 1.87 16.87 -16.28
N PRO A 10 1.16 17.87 -16.84
CA PRO A 10 1.66 18.69 -17.94
C PRO A 10 2.80 19.60 -17.48
N PHE A 11 3.81 19.74 -18.33
CA PHE A 11 5.00 20.57 -18.06
C PHE A 11 4.68 22.07 -17.91
N GLU A 12 3.58 22.53 -18.50
CA GLU A 12 3.08 23.91 -18.42
C GLU A 12 2.84 24.39 -16.98
N LEU A 13 2.52 23.48 -16.06
CA LEU A 13 2.35 23.79 -14.63
C LEU A 13 3.68 24.22 -13.98
N ASP A 14 4.79 23.59 -14.37
CA ASP A 14 6.12 23.93 -13.85
C ASP A 14 6.57 25.29 -14.41
N GLU A 15 6.30 25.57 -15.69
CA GLU A 15 6.60 26.86 -16.32
C GLU A 15 5.79 28.01 -15.69
N SER A 16 4.50 27.80 -15.45
CA SER A 16 3.64 28.78 -14.80
C SER A 16 4.11 29.09 -13.38
N ALA A 17 4.48 28.06 -12.61
CA ALA A 17 4.99 28.24 -11.25
C ALA A 17 6.36 28.92 -11.21
N LEU A 18 7.20 28.71 -12.23
CA LEU A 18 8.47 29.41 -12.38
C LEU A 18 8.25 30.90 -12.68
N ILE A 19 7.26 31.23 -13.53
CA ILE A 19 6.86 32.61 -13.84
C ILE A 19 6.33 33.32 -12.58
N ASP A 20 5.60 32.61 -11.72
CA ASP A 20 5.13 33.08 -10.40
C ASP A 20 6.26 33.21 -9.35
N GLY A 21 7.52 32.98 -9.73
CA GLY A 21 8.68 33.15 -8.85
C GLY A 21 8.89 32.01 -7.84
N CYS A 22 8.23 30.86 -8.01
CA CYS A 22 8.50 29.70 -7.16
C CYS A 22 9.88 29.10 -7.47
N THR A 23 10.60 28.73 -6.42
CA THR A 23 11.82 27.92 -6.54
C THR A 23 11.47 26.48 -6.92
N LYS A 24 12.38 25.76 -7.60
CA LYS A 24 12.18 24.36 -8.00
C LYS A 24 11.76 23.44 -6.84
N PHE A 25 12.30 23.67 -5.65
CA PHE A 25 11.90 22.94 -4.43
C PHE A 25 10.47 23.29 -3.98
N GLY A 26 10.06 24.55 -4.13
CA GLY A 26 8.69 25.00 -3.86
C GLY A 26 7.67 24.36 -4.81
N ILE A 27 8.00 24.28 -6.10
CA ILE A 27 7.18 23.64 -7.13
C ILE A 27 6.93 22.16 -6.77
N PHE A 28 8.00 21.43 -6.40
CA PHE A 28 7.87 20.03 -5.99
C PHE A 28 6.92 19.85 -4.80
N TYR A 29 7.11 20.58 -3.71
CA TYR A 29 6.32 20.39 -2.49
C TYR A 29 4.89 20.93 -2.58
N ARG A 30 4.67 22.04 -3.29
CA ARG A 30 3.36 22.72 -3.34
C ARG A 30 2.48 22.27 -4.50
N ILE A 31 3.07 21.78 -5.59
CA ILE A 31 2.32 21.44 -6.82
C ILE A 31 2.43 19.94 -7.08
N ILE A 32 3.65 19.43 -7.32
CA ILE A 32 3.83 18.04 -7.74
C ILE A 32 3.41 17.04 -6.66
N LEU A 33 3.83 17.26 -5.41
CA LEU A 33 3.55 16.37 -4.28
C LEU A 33 2.04 16.19 -3.99
N PRO A 34 1.23 17.26 -3.83
CA PRO A 34 -0.21 17.10 -3.60
C PRO A 34 -0.93 16.49 -4.81
N LEU A 35 -0.50 16.79 -6.04
CA LEU A 35 -1.05 16.13 -7.24
C LEU A 35 -0.76 14.62 -7.24
N CYS A 36 0.43 14.21 -6.77
CA CYS A 36 0.81 12.80 -6.67
C CYS A 36 0.20 12.06 -5.47
N LYS A 37 -0.52 12.75 -4.57
CA LYS A 37 -1.14 12.16 -3.36
C LYS A 37 -1.95 10.88 -3.64
N PRO A 38 -2.89 10.81 -4.60
CA PRO A 38 -3.63 9.58 -4.91
C PRO A 38 -2.71 8.42 -5.36
N ALA A 39 -1.67 8.71 -6.14
CA ALA A 39 -0.69 7.71 -6.55
C ALA A 39 0.15 7.19 -5.37
N LEU A 40 0.55 8.07 -4.45
CA LEU A 40 1.28 7.70 -3.23
C LEU A 40 0.43 6.82 -2.32
N VAL A 41 -0.84 7.16 -2.14
CA VAL A 41 -1.78 6.34 -1.35
C VAL A 41 -1.94 4.95 -1.97
N THR A 42 -2.09 4.87 -3.29
CA THR A 42 -2.20 3.60 -4.00
C THR A 42 -0.96 2.72 -3.79
N VAL A 43 0.24 3.30 -3.89
CA VAL A 43 1.49 2.58 -3.61
C VAL A 43 1.55 2.13 -2.16
N ALA A 44 1.17 2.96 -1.20
CA ALA A 44 1.15 2.60 0.21
C ALA A 44 0.22 1.40 0.49
N ILE A 45 -0.96 1.34 -0.13
CA ILE A 45 -1.90 0.21 0.00
C ILE A 45 -1.26 -1.07 -0.52
N PHE A 46 -0.71 -1.05 -1.75
CA PHE A 46 -0.09 -2.24 -2.32
C PHE A 46 1.14 -2.66 -1.50
N SER A 47 2.00 -1.72 -1.09
CA SER A 47 3.14 -2.02 -0.22
C SER A 47 2.72 -2.64 1.10
N PHE A 48 1.66 -2.12 1.75
CA PHE A 48 1.10 -2.72 2.96
C PHE A 48 0.56 -4.12 2.70
N TYR A 49 -0.24 -4.30 1.64
CA TYR A 49 -0.81 -5.59 1.26
C TYR A 49 0.28 -6.65 1.04
N TRP A 50 1.30 -6.31 0.25
CA TRP A 50 2.44 -7.20 0.00
C TRP A 50 3.18 -7.55 1.29
N ARG A 51 3.43 -6.58 2.16
CA ARG A 51 4.16 -6.81 3.40
C ARG A 51 3.36 -7.58 4.44
N TRP A 52 2.03 -7.41 4.46
CA TRP A 52 1.11 -8.12 5.36
C TRP A 52 1.00 -9.60 5.01
N GLN A 53 0.99 -9.92 3.72
CA GLN A 53 0.93 -11.30 3.20
C GLN A 53 2.30 -11.98 3.13
N ASP A 54 3.39 -11.25 3.40
CA ASP A 54 4.74 -11.79 3.30
C ASP A 54 5.01 -12.86 4.37
N PHE A 55 5.28 -14.07 3.91
CA PHE A 55 5.58 -15.23 4.74
C PHE A 55 7.05 -15.62 4.69
N VAL A 56 7.68 -15.53 3.51
CA VAL A 56 9.02 -16.09 3.29
C VAL A 56 10.08 -15.31 4.05
N GLN A 57 10.09 -13.97 3.95
CA GLN A 57 11.12 -13.17 4.63
C GLN A 57 11.04 -13.30 6.15
N PRO A 58 9.85 -13.21 6.80
CA PRO A 58 9.75 -13.33 8.24
C PRO A 58 10.18 -14.71 8.76
N VAL A 59 9.89 -15.81 8.05
CA VAL A 59 10.35 -17.15 8.47
C VAL A 59 11.87 -17.25 8.50
N ILE A 60 12.57 -16.61 7.57
CA ILE A 60 14.03 -16.68 7.48
C ILE A 60 14.69 -15.87 8.62
N TYR A 61 14.15 -14.71 8.96
CA TYR A 61 14.80 -13.78 9.89
C TYR A 61 14.26 -13.85 11.33
N LEU A 62 13.03 -14.33 11.54
CA LEU A 62 12.39 -14.37 12.85
C LEU A 62 12.60 -15.73 13.52
N SER A 63 13.41 -15.73 14.58
CA SER A 63 13.62 -16.94 15.40
C SER A 63 12.79 -16.95 16.69
N LYS A 64 12.23 -15.80 17.11
CA LYS A 64 11.50 -15.67 18.37
C LYS A 64 9.98 -15.70 18.13
N PRO A 65 9.21 -16.59 18.79
CA PRO A 65 7.76 -16.70 18.60
C PRO A 65 6.98 -15.39 18.85
N LYS A 66 7.45 -14.56 19.77
CA LYS A 66 6.84 -13.25 20.08
C LYS A 66 6.89 -12.24 18.93
N LEU A 67 7.71 -12.48 17.91
CA LEU A 67 7.88 -11.59 16.76
C LEU A 67 7.15 -12.10 15.51
N TYR A 68 6.53 -13.28 15.57
CA TYR A 68 5.91 -13.89 14.40
C TYR A 68 4.80 -13.02 13.83
N THR A 69 4.84 -12.84 12.51
CA THR A 69 3.77 -12.21 11.76
C THR A 69 2.56 -13.14 11.70
N VAL A 70 1.39 -12.59 11.39
CA VAL A 70 0.14 -13.37 11.30
C VAL A 70 0.28 -14.54 10.31
N ALA A 71 0.97 -14.33 9.19
CA ALA A 71 1.24 -15.37 8.20
C ALA A 71 2.12 -16.52 8.75
N VAL A 72 3.16 -16.19 9.54
CA VAL A 72 4.02 -17.19 10.19
C VAL A 72 3.27 -17.93 11.29
N ALA A 73 2.50 -17.21 12.10
CA ALA A 73 1.70 -17.80 13.16
C ALA A 73 0.69 -18.81 12.58
N LEU A 74 -0.01 -18.46 11.50
CA LEU A 74 -0.98 -19.35 10.84
C LEU A 74 -0.34 -20.67 10.37
N ARG A 75 0.93 -20.64 9.92
CA ARG A 75 1.66 -21.85 9.52
C ARG A 75 1.89 -22.81 10.69
N LEU A 76 2.09 -22.30 11.91
CA LEU A 76 2.25 -23.14 13.11
C LEU A 76 0.97 -23.89 13.45
N PHE A 77 -0.20 -23.32 13.15
CA PHE A 77 -1.49 -24.01 13.34
C PHE A 77 -1.74 -25.11 12.30
N ALA A 78 -1.04 -25.04 11.16
CA ALA A 78 -1.09 -26.03 10.08
C ALA A 78 0.04 -27.08 10.19
N ASP A 79 0.70 -27.20 11.34
CA ASP A 79 1.78 -28.16 11.55
C ASP A 79 1.23 -29.60 11.57
N PRO A 80 1.62 -30.46 10.62
CA PRO A 80 1.11 -31.83 10.51
C PRO A 80 1.62 -32.76 11.62
N THR A 81 2.59 -32.32 12.44
CA THR A 81 3.12 -33.10 13.57
C THR A 81 2.24 -33.00 14.83
N SER A 82 1.29 -32.07 14.86
CA SER A 82 0.35 -31.86 15.96
C SER A 82 -1.09 -32.02 15.49
N VAL A 83 -2.03 -32.27 16.42
CA VAL A 83 -3.46 -32.32 16.10
C VAL A 83 -3.87 -30.96 15.54
N THR A 84 -4.07 -30.87 14.23
CA THR A 84 -4.42 -29.63 13.54
C THR A 84 -5.77 -29.12 14.05
N ASN A 85 -5.74 -28.01 14.78
CA ASN A 85 -6.96 -27.34 15.23
C ASN A 85 -7.52 -26.49 14.09
N TRP A 86 -8.31 -27.12 13.22
CA TRP A 86 -8.96 -26.48 12.08
C TRP A 86 -9.80 -25.26 12.49
N GLY A 87 -10.47 -25.33 13.64
CA GLY A 87 -11.28 -24.21 14.17
C GLY A 87 -10.43 -22.98 14.45
N ALA A 88 -9.32 -23.14 15.16
CA ALA A 88 -8.38 -22.05 15.44
C ALA A 88 -7.71 -21.52 14.16
N MET A 89 -7.37 -22.41 13.22
CA MET A 89 -6.76 -22.02 11.94
C MET A 89 -7.72 -21.15 11.10
N PHE A 90 -8.97 -21.58 10.91
CA PHE A 90 -9.95 -20.79 10.16
C PHE A 90 -10.30 -19.48 10.88
N ALA A 91 -10.41 -19.48 12.21
CA ALA A 91 -10.66 -18.26 12.98
C ALA A 91 -9.55 -17.20 12.77
N MET A 92 -8.28 -17.61 12.82
CA MET A 92 -7.16 -16.70 12.52
C MET A 92 -7.09 -16.29 11.05
N ALA A 93 -7.40 -17.20 10.11
CA ALA A 93 -7.43 -16.87 8.70
C ALA A 93 -8.50 -15.81 8.39
N SER A 94 -9.68 -15.88 9.01
CA SER A 94 -10.70 -14.85 8.90
C SER A 94 -10.25 -13.53 9.55
N LEU A 95 -9.62 -13.60 10.73
CA LEU A 95 -9.11 -12.42 11.43
C LEU A 95 -7.97 -11.72 10.67
N SER A 96 -7.14 -12.46 9.93
CA SER A 96 -6.01 -11.90 9.18
C SER A 96 -6.44 -11.04 7.99
N ILE A 97 -7.65 -11.25 7.47
CA ILE A 97 -8.24 -10.49 6.35
C ILE A 97 -8.78 -9.14 6.83
N LEU A 98 -9.27 -9.04 8.07
CA LEU A 98 -9.89 -7.84 8.63
C LEU A 98 -9.02 -6.57 8.52
N PRO A 99 -7.73 -6.58 8.90
CA PRO A 99 -6.87 -5.39 8.80
C PRO A 99 -6.72 -4.88 7.37
N VAL A 100 -6.58 -5.80 6.41
CA VAL A 100 -6.48 -5.46 4.98
C VAL A 100 -7.77 -4.81 4.50
N MET A 101 -8.92 -5.35 4.89
CA MET A 101 -10.23 -4.78 4.56
C MET A 101 -10.40 -3.38 5.15
N ILE A 102 -10.01 -3.16 6.40
CA ILE A 102 -10.09 -1.85 7.06
C ILE A 102 -9.24 -0.81 6.31
N VAL A 103 -7.99 -1.15 5.99
CA VAL A 103 -7.09 -0.28 5.22
C VAL A 103 -7.67 0.03 3.84
N PHE A 104 -8.24 -0.98 3.17
CA PHE A 104 -8.90 -0.80 1.88
C PHE A 104 -10.10 0.14 1.98
N PHE A 105 -11.02 -0.05 2.93
CA PHE A 105 -12.20 0.80 3.09
C PHE A 105 -11.86 2.27 3.40
N ILE A 106 -10.81 2.52 4.17
CA ILE A 106 -10.35 3.88 4.49
C ILE A 106 -9.76 4.56 3.25
N LEU A 107 -9.00 3.81 2.43
CA LEU A 107 -8.20 4.38 1.35
C LEU A 107 -8.82 4.25 -0.05
N GLN A 108 -9.91 3.50 -0.22
CA GLN A 108 -10.60 3.29 -1.50
C GLN A 108 -10.96 4.58 -2.22
N LYS A 109 -11.32 5.65 -1.49
CA LYS A 109 -11.68 6.95 -2.07
C LYS A 109 -10.52 7.53 -2.89
N TYR A 110 -9.29 7.42 -2.39
CA TYR A 110 -8.10 7.91 -3.08
C TYR A 110 -7.71 7.05 -4.29
N ILE A 111 -8.02 5.75 -4.27
CA ILE A 111 -7.84 4.88 -5.44
C ILE A 111 -8.79 5.32 -6.56
N VAL A 112 -10.07 5.56 -6.24
CA VAL A 112 -11.08 5.99 -7.21
C VAL A 112 -10.73 7.35 -7.83
N GLU A 113 -10.29 8.32 -7.01
CA GLU A 113 -9.81 9.63 -7.47
C GLU A 113 -8.53 9.54 -8.34
N GLY A 114 -7.64 8.59 -8.01
CA GLY A 114 -6.42 8.35 -8.80
C GLY A 114 -6.73 7.78 -10.19
N ILE A 115 -7.67 6.84 -10.27
CA ILE A 115 -8.08 6.19 -11.53
C ILE A 115 -8.87 7.16 -12.41
N SER A 116 -9.76 7.98 -11.84
CA SER A 116 -10.55 8.96 -12.61
C SER A 116 -9.68 10.01 -13.29
N THR A 117 -8.61 10.46 -12.62
CA THR A 117 -7.64 11.40 -13.19
C THR A 117 -6.87 10.81 -14.39
N THR A 118 -6.64 9.49 -14.39
CA THR A 118 -6.04 8.78 -15.53
C THR A 118 -7.04 8.42 -16.66
N GLY A 119 -8.34 8.43 -16.37
CA GLY A 119 -9.42 8.08 -17.31
C GLY A 119 -10.01 9.25 -18.10
N LEU A 120 -9.72 10.51 -17.73
CA LEU A 120 -10.23 11.72 -18.41
C LEU A 120 -9.52 12.05 -19.74
N LYS A 121 -8.69 11.14 -20.26
CA LYS A 121 -8.28 11.15 -21.68
C LYS A 121 -9.19 10.20 -22.46
N GLY A 122 -10.44 10.61 -22.60
CA GLY A 122 -11.51 10.01 -23.40
C GLY A 122 -12.61 11.03 -23.61
#